data_AF-A4AAB1-F1
#
_entry.id   AF-A4AAB1-F1
#
_cell.length_a   1.000
_cell.length_b   1.000
_cell.length_c   1.000
_cell.angle_alpha   90.00
_cell.angle_beta   90.00
_cell.angle_gamma   90.00
#
_symmetry.space_group_name_H-M   'P 1'
#
loop_
_entity.id
_entity.type
_entity.pdbx_description
1 polymer ?
#
loop_
_entity_poly.entity_id
_entity_poly.type
_entity_poly.pdbx_seq_one_letter_code
_entity_poly.pdbx_strand_id
1 'polypeptide(L)'
;MGASLLSQGIELLIYGMGTVVVFLTLLVFATRVMSRTIQRFFPEPPIVVPQRVSAARGDLAPAPELLAAISAAVHQHRRHRAAESDPDQRNSHV
;
A
#
# COMPACT_ATOMS: atom_id res chain seq x y z
N MET A 1 30.66 -20.61 -37.79
CA MET A 1 30.88 -19.20 -37.39
C MET A 1 29.65 -18.49 -36.75
N GLY A 2 28.50 -19.13 -36.49
CA GLY A 2 27.30 -18.43 -35.97
C GLY A 2 27.22 -18.23 -34.45
N ALA A 3 27.81 -19.12 -33.66
CA ALA A 3 27.74 -19.06 -32.19
C ALA A 3 28.42 -17.81 -31.59
N SER A 4 29.40 -17.23 -32.28
CA SER A 4 30.17 -16.08 -31.79
C SER A 4 29.35 -14.78 -31.71
N LEU A 5 28.45 -14.55 -32.67
CA LEU A 5 27.63 -13.33 -32.70
C LEU A 5 26.54 -13.36 -31.63
N LEU A 6 25.93 -14.53 -31.40
CA LEU A 6 24.95 -14.70 -30.33
C LEU A 6 25.61 -14.54 -28.96
N SER A 7 26.81 -15.10 -28.77
CA SER A 7 27.60 -14.90 -27.54
C SER A 7 27.91 -13.41 -27.30
N GLN A 8 28.38 -12.69 -28.32
CA GLN A 8 28.64 -11.25 -28.23
C GLN A 8 27.37 -10.44 -27.95
N GLY A 9 26.24 -10.80 -28.56
CA GLY A 9 24.96 -10.14 -28.30
C GLY A 9 24.48 -10.35 -26.85
N ILE A 10 24.67 -11.55 -26.30
CA ILE A 10 24.32 -11.86 -24.91
C ILE A 10 25.25 -11.13 -23.94
N GLU A 11 26.55 -11.09 -24.22
CA GLU A 11 27.52 -10.31 -23.43
C GLU A 11 27.14 -8.82 -23.38
N LEU A 12 26.77 -8.25 -24.54
CA LEU A 12 26.33 -6.86 -24.63
C LEU A 12 25.01 -6.63 -23.88
N LEU A 13 24.06 -7.57 -23.96
CA LEU A 13 22.79 -7.49 -23.23
C LEU A 13 23.00 -7.53 -21.72
N ILE A 14 23.85 -8.42 -21.22
CA ILE A 14 24.21 -8.49 -19.80
C ILE A 14 24.89 -7.20 -19.35
N TYR A 15 25.78 -6.64 -20.18
CA TYR A 15 26.44 -5.39 -19.88
C TYR A 15 25.46 -4.20 -19.82
N GLY A 16 24.57 -4.09 -20.80
CA GLY A 16 23.54 -3.06 -20.85
C GLY A 16 22.55 -3.17 -19.68
N MET A 17 21.97 -4.36 -19.46
CA MET A 17 21.02 -4.57 -18.37
C MET A 17 21.69 -4.47 -16.99
N GLY A 18 22.92 -4.96 -16.84
CA GLY A 18 23.67 -4.91 -15.58
C GLY A 18 24.03 -3.49 -15.18
N THR A 19 24.55 -2.69 -16.11
CA THR A 19 24.90 -1.28 -15.85
C THR A 19 23.67 -0.45 -15.48
N VAL A 20 22.53 -0.67 -16.15
CA VAL A 20 21.26 -0.01 -15.79
C VAL A 20 20.84 -0.37 -14.37
N VAL A 21 20.90 -1.66 -13.98
CA VAL A 21 20.57 -2.08 -12.60
C VAL A 21 21.50 -1.43 -11.58
N VAL A 22 22.81 -1.39 -11.85
CA VAL A 22 23.79 -0.72 -10.98
C VAL A 22 23.48 0.77 -10.86
N PHE A 23 23.22 1.43 -11.98
CA PHE A 23 22.89 2.85 -12.05
C PHE A 23 21.61 3.16 -11.26
N LEU A 24 20.52 2.43 -11.52
CA LEU A 24 19.27 2.57 -10.79
C LEU A 24 19.44 2.30 -9.30
N THR A 25 20.22 1.30 -8.91
CA THR A 25 20.54 1.02 -7.50
C THR A 25 21.24 2.21 -6.85
N LEU A 26 22.19 2.82 -7.56
CA LEU A 26 22.89 4.03 -7.12
C LEU A 26 21.92 5.21 -6.97
N LEU A 27 21.01 5.43 -7.93
CA LEU A 27 19.97 6.46 -7.83
C LEU A 27 19.01 6.21 -6.66
N VAL A 28 18.56 4.97 -6.47
CA VAL A 28 17.68 4.61 -5.34
C VAL A 28 18.40 4.84 -4.02
N PHE A 29 19.69 4.53 -3.94
CA PHE A 29 20.47 4.80 -2.74
C PHE A 29 20.61 6.31 -2.50
N ALA A 30 20.90 7.09 -3.54
CA ALA A 30 20.99 8.54 -3.45
C ALA A 30 19.67 9.17 -2.99
N THR A 31 18.53 8.74 -3.54
CA THR A 31 17.21 9.21 -3.11
C THR A 31 16.86 8.77 -1.68
N ARG A 32 17.28 7.58 -1.24
CA ARG A 32 17.15 7.15 0.16
C ARG A 32 18.02 7.98 1.11
N VAL A 33 19.25 8.29 0.71
CA VAL A 33 20.14 9.18 1.48
C VAL A 33 19.49 10.55 1.57
N MET A 34 19.04 11.11 0.45
CA MET A 34 18.30 12.37 0.43
C MET A 34 17.08 12.32 1.36
N SER A 35 16.28 11.26 1.31
CA SER A 35 15.11 11.09 2.21
C SER A 35 15.51 11.05 3.68
N ARG A 36 16.58 10.33 4.05
CA ARG A 36 17.11 10.29 5.43
C ARG A 36 17.68 11.63 5.88
N THR A 37 18.43 12.28 5.01
CA THR A 37 19.03 13.60 5.23
C THR A 37 17.91 14.61 5.46
N ILE A 38 16.89 14.66 4.60
CA ILE A 38 15.75 15.55 4.77
C ILE A 38 15.04 15.29 6.10
N GLN A 39 14.69 14.05 6.43
CA GLN A 39 14.04 13.71 7.71
C GLN A 39 14.90 14.08 8.94
N ARG A 40 16.24 14.04 8.81
CA ARG A 40 17.17 14.31 9.91
C ARG A 40 17.46 15.80 10.09
N PHE A 41 17.61 16.56 9.01
CA PHE A 41 17.98 17.98 9.03
C PHE A 41 16.75 18.90 9.06
N PHE A 42 15.62 18.46 8.50
CA PHE A 42 14.32 19.10 8.63
C PHE A 42 13.36 18.11 9.28
N PRO A 43 13.47 17.87 10.60
CA PRO A 43 12.42 17.18 11.33
C PRO A 43 11.14 18.01 11.20
N GLU A 44 10.29 17.61 10.26
CA GLU A 44 8.91 18.08 10.21
C GLU A 44 8.31 17.73 11.58
N PRO A 45 7.81 18.71 12.35
CA PRO A 45 7.18 18.41 13.62
C PRO A 45 6.13 17.33 13.35
N PRO A 46 6.10 16.25 14.15
CA PRO A 46 5.25 15.12 13.86
C PRO A 46 3.83 15.64 13.77
N ILE A 47 3.30 15.66 12.54
CA ILE A 47 1.87 15.72 12.35
C ILE A 47 1.40 14.47 13.08
N VAL A 48 0.61 14.64 14.13
CA VAL A 48 0.01 13.54 14.88
C VAL A 48 -1.02 12.88 13.96
N VAL A 49 -0.55 12.24 12.89
CA VAL A 49 -1.29 11.19 12.22
C VAL A 49 -1.27 10.06 13.24
N PRO A 50 -2.43 9.59 13.73
CA PRO A 50 -2.49 8.43 14.59
C PRO A 50 -1.66 7.36 13.91
N GLN A 51 -0.57 6.96 14.56
CA GLN A 51 0.28 5.88 14.10
C GLN A 51 -0.67 4.69 13.95
N ARG A 52 -1.07 4.38 12.70
CA ARG A 52 -1.62 3.06 12.41
C ARG A 52 -0.48 2.15 12.77
N VAL A 53 -0.58 1.56 13.95
CA VAL A 53 0.26 0.49 14.42
C VAL A 53 0.28 -0.48 13.26
N SER A 54 1.40 -0.49 12.51
CA SER A 54 1.68 -1.59 11.61
C SER A 54 1.81 -2.74 12.57
N ALA A 55 0.71 -3.47 12.75
CA ALA A 55 0.65 -4.61 13.63
C ALA A 55 1.82 -5.47 13.20
N ALA A 56 2.82 -5.53 14.09
CA ALA A 56 3.88 -6.49 13.98
C ALA A 56 3.18 -7.82 13.71
N ARG A 57 3.55 -8.41 12.60
CA ARG A 57 3.13 -9.74 12.16
C ARG A 57 3.43 -10.69 13.33
N GLY A 58 2.45 -10.89 14.22
CA GLY A 58 2.76 -11.37 15.57
C GLY A 58 1.59 -11.67 16.50
N ASP A 59 0.35 -11.32 16.17
CA ASP A 59 -0.81 -11.91 16.86
C ASP A 59 -1.97 -12.10 15.89
N LEU A 60 -2.37 -13.36 15.72
CA LEU A 60 -3.46 -13.79 14.84
C LEU A 60 -4.86 -13.48 15.40
N ALA A 61 -4.92 -12.69 16.49
CA ALA A 61 -6.16 -12.24 17.09
C ALA A 61 -6.46 -10.81 16.63
N PRO A 62 -7.61 -10.56 15.99
CA PRO A 62 -8.07 -9.20 15.72
C PRO A 62 -8.12 -8.40 17.01
N ALA A 63 -7.55 -7.19 17.00
CA ALA A 63 -7.61 -6.29 18.15
C ALA A 63 -9.09 -6.12 18.59
N PRO A 64 -9.39 -6.14 19.90
CA PRO A 64 -10.77 -6.05 20.39
C PRO A 64 -11.50 -4.80 19.91
N GLU A 65 -10.76 -3.70 19.71
CA GLU A 65 -11.27 -2.45 19.13
C GLU A 65 -11.72 -2.63 17.66
N LEU A 66 -10.98 -3.40 16.87
CA LEU A 66 -11.33 -3.69 15.48
C LEU A 66 -12.62 -4.53 15.41
N LEU A 67 -12.77 -5.52 16.29
CA LEU A 67 -13.99 -6.32 16.39
C LEU A 67 -15.20 -5.48 16.78
N ALA A 68 -15.04 -4.56 17.74
CA ALA A 68 -16.09 -3.63 18.15
C ALA A 68 -16.52 -2.73 16.99
N ALA A 69 -15.57 -2.13 16.26
CA ALA A 69 -15.85 -1.28 15.11
C ALA A 69 -16.57 -2.02 13.98
N ILE A 70 -16.13 -3.25 13.66
CA ILE A 70 -16.78 -4.10 12.65
C ILE A 70 -18.20 -4.48 13.10
N SER A 71 -18.39 -4.85 14.37
CA SER A 71 -19.72 -5.21 14.90
C SER A 71 -20.71 -4.04 14.83
N ALA A 72 -20.26 -2.82 15.14
CA ALA A 72 -21.05 -1.60 15.05
C ALA A 72 -21.42 -1.29 13.60
N ALA A 73 -20.46 -1.42 12.67
CA ALA A 73 -20.70 -1.23 11.24
C ALA A 73 -21.70 -2.24 10.66
N VAL A 74 -21.59 -3.53 11.03
CA VAL A 74 -22.54 -4.57 10.60
C VAL A 74 -23.93 -4.31 11.17
N HIS A 75 -24.04 -3.92 12.45
CA HIS A 75 -25.32 -3.63 13.06
C HIS A 75 -26.01 -2.44 12.39
N GLN A 76 -25.25 -1.40 12.05
CA GLN A 76 -25.72 -0.24 11.29
C GLN A 76 -26.23 -0.65 9.91
N HIS A 77 -25.50 -1.50 9.17
CA HIS A 77 -25.92 -1.96 7.84
C HIS A 77 -27.22 -2.78 7.87
N ARG A 78 -27.43 -3.62 8.89
CA ARG A 78 -28.69 -4.37 9.04
C ARG A 78 -29.89 -3.47 9.27
N ARG A 79 -29.71 -2.38 10.03
CA ARG A 79 -30.77 -1.39 10.28
C ARG A 79 -31.10 -0.60 9.01
N HIS A 80 -30.09 -0.21 8.23
CA HIS A 80 -30.30 0.45 6.93
C HIS A 80 -30.98 -0.46 5.91
N ARG A 81 -30.61 -1.75 5.84
CA ARG A 81 -31.29 -2.69 4.93
C ARG A 81 -32.73 -3.01 5.35
N ALA A 82 -33.04 -3.02 6.64
CA ALA A 82 -34.42 -3.18 7.12
C ALA A 82 -35.28 -1.93 6.87
N ALA A 83 -34.67 -0.74 6.85
CA ALA A 83 -35.35 0.52 6.52
C ALA A 83 -35.58 0.70 5.02
N GLU A 84 -34.69 0.18 4.17
CA GLU A 84 -34.82 0.23 2.70
C GLU A 84 -35.85 -0.78 2.16
N SER A 85 -36.20 -1.83 2.91
CA SER A 85 -37.11 -2.90 2.47
C SER A 85 -38.61 -2.57 2.55
N ASP A 86 -39.01 -1.31 2.74
CA ASP A 86 -40.42 -0.88 2.61
C ASP A 86 -40.64 -0.01 1.36
N PRO A 87 -40.82 -0.62 0.17
CA PRO A 87 -41.22 0.10 -1.04
C PRO A 87 -42.74 0.36 -1.12
N ASP A 88 -43.53 0.04 -0.09
CA ASP A 88 -45.00 -0.03 -0.20
C ASP A 88 -45.74 1.22 0.30
N GLN A 89 -45.03 2.22 0.83
CA GLN A 89 -45.62 3.46 1.37
C GLN A 89 -45.43 4.69 0.47
N ARG A 90 -45.47 4.51 -0.85
CA ARG A 90 -45.49 5.61 -1.83
C ARG A 90 -46.74 5.64 -2.71
N ASN A 91 -47.66 4.67 -2.59
CA ASN A 91 -48.85 4.58 -3.44
C ASN A 91 -50.20 4.56 -2.68
N SER A 92 -50.25 5.04 -1.44
CA SER A 92 -51.49 5.10 -0.64
C SER A 92 -52.18 6.48 -0.63
N HIS A 93 -51.76 7.41 -1.49
CA HIS A 93 -52.44 8.69 -1.69
C HIS A 93 -52.77 8.88 -3.18
N VAL A 94 -53.79 8.14 -3.63
CA VAL A 94 -54.68 8.51 -4.76
C VAL A 94 -56.08 8.63 -4.18
#